data_AF-Q2KZW1-F1
#
_entry.id   AF-Q2KZW1-F1
#
_cell.length_a   1.000
_cell.length_b   1.000
_cell.length_c   1.000
_cell.angle_alpha   90.00
_cell.angle_beta   90.00
_cell.angle_gamma   90.00
#
_symmetry.space_group_name_H-M   'P 1'
#
loop_
_entity.id
_entity.type
_entity.pdbx_description
1 polymer ?
#
loop_
_entity_poly.entity_id
_entity_poly.type
_entity_poly.pdbx_seq_one_letter_code
_entity_poly.pdbx_strand_id
1 'polypeptide(L)'
;MIGGFGTAGQPMELIDALLDQGAKDLVIINNNAGNGETGLAALLGAGRVRKIVCSFPRQVDSQIFDGLYRSGKIELELVPQGNLAERIRAAGAGIGAFYTPTGYGTPLADGKETREINGRQYVLEYPLTADYALIKAERADRWGNLVYRKTARNFGPIMASAARVAVAQVREIVELGGIDPETVVTPGIFVKRVVQIDAAHGAKE
;
A
#
# COMPACT_ATOMS: atom_id res chain seq x y z
N MET A 1 2.35 -4.88 -2.38
CA MET A 1 1.80 -3.69 -1.71
C MET A 1 2.57 -2.47 -2.13
N ILE A 2 1.87 -1.37 -2.40
CA ILE A 2 2.49 -0.08 -2.74
C ILE A 2 1.89 0.95 -1.78
N GLY A 3 2.76 1.64 -1.02
CA GLY A 3 2.35 2.69 -0.10
C GLY A 3 1.84 3.93 -0.82
N GLY A 4 1.16 4.79 -0.07
CA GLY A 4 0.65 6.06 -0.57
C GLY A 4 -0.84 6.28 -0.34
N PHE A 5 -1.24 7.54 -0.42
CA PHE A 5 -2.63 7.99 -0.50
C PHE A 5 -2.69 9.06 -1.59
N GLY A 6 -3.23 8.72 -2.76
CA GLY A 6 -2.91 9.46 -3.98
C GLY A 6 -1.39 9.53 -4.18
N THR A 7 -0.84 10.73 -4.38
CA THR A 7 0.60 10.97 -4.54
C THR A 7 1.37 11.06 -3.21
N ALA A 8 0.68 11.32 -2.10
CA ALA A 8 1.33 11.49 -0.80
C ALA A 8 1.87 10.16 -0.28
N GLY A 9 3.19 10.05 -0.11
CA GLY A 9 3.83 8.82 0.36
C GLY A 9 3.92 7.71 -0.70
N GLN A 10 3.61 8.01 -1.97
CA GLN A 10 3.80 7.06 -3.06
C GLN A 10 5.30 6.92 -3.39
N PRO A 11 5.83 5.69 -3.46
CA PRO A 11 7.23 5.46 -3.76
C PRO A 11 7.50 5.47 -5.27
N MET A 12 7.50 6.65 -5.89
CA MET A 12 7.57 6.82 -7.35
C MET A 12 8.77 6.10 -7.98
N GLU A 13 9.96 6.31 -7.43
CA GLU A 13 11.20 5.79 -7.98
C GLU A 13 11.29 4.26 -7.86
N LEU A 14 10.73 3.67 -6.80
CA LEU A 14 10.61 2.21 -6.70
C LEU A 14 9.55 1.64 -7.66
N ILE A 15 8.50 2.40 -7.97
CA ILE A 15 7.50 2.01 -8.97
C ILE A 15 8.12 2.04 -10.37
N ASP A 16 8.88 3.09 -10.69
CA ASP A 16 9.61 3.20 -11.96
C ASP A 16 10.62 2.06 -12.11
N ALA A 17 11.39 1.77 -11.04
CA ALA A 17 12.30 0.62 -11.04
C ALA A 17 11.58 -0.73 -11.24
N LEU A 18 10.37 -0.90 -10.70
CA LEU A 18 9.55 -2.10 -10.92
C LEU A 18 9.06 -2.18 -12.39
N LEU A 19 8.68 -1.04 -12.97
CA LEU A 19 8.28 -0.96 -14.37
C LEU A 19 9.45 -1.32 -15.30
N ASP A 20 10.63 -0.75 -15.05
CA ASP A 20 11.88 -1.02 -15.79
C ASP A 20 12.33 -2.47 -15.64
N GLN A 21 12.20 -3.03 -14.43
CA GLN A 21 12.51 -4.44 -14.18
C GLN A 21 11.60 -5.38 -15.00
N GLY A 22 10.37 -4.94 -15.32
CA GLY A 22 9.51 -5.60 -16.29
C GLY A 22 8.66 -6.75 -15.76
N ALA A 23 8.44 -6.84 -14.44
CA ALA A 23 7.48 -7.79 -13.86
C ALA A 23 6.09 -7.67 -14.52
N LYS A 24 5.37 -8.80 -14.57
CA LYS A 24 4.03 -8.90 -15.14
C LYS A 24 3.12 -9.68 -14.19
N ASP A 25 1.84 -9.72 -14.54
CA ASP A 25 0.81 -10.43 -13.80
C ASP A 25 0.77 -10.04 -12.32
N LEU A 26 0.95 -8.76 -12.01
CA LEU A 26 1.02 -8.29 -10.62
C LEU A 26 -0.38 -8.24 -9.98
N VAL A 27 -0.45 -8.60 -8.69
CA VAL A 27 -1.55 -8.19 -7.81
C VAL A 27 -1.09 -7.01 -6.99
N ILE A 28 -1.74 -5.87 -7.16
CA ILE A 28 -1.42 -4.65 -6.42
C ILE A 28 -2.43 -4.44 -5.30
N ILE A 29 -1.91 -4.24 -4.09
CA ILE A 29 -2.66 -3.78 -2.93
C ILE A 29 -2.21 -2.34 -2.68
N ASN A 30 -3.13 -1.39 -2.84
CA ASN A 30 -2.91 0.04 -2.64
C ASN A 30 -4.24 0.70 -2.22
N ASN A 31 -4.20 1.88 -1.60
CA ASN A 31 -5.41 2.62 -1.27
C ASN A 31 -6.20 3.05 -2.53
N ASN A 32 -5.49 3.45 -3.59
CA ASN A 32 -6.06 3.95 -4.84
C ASN A 32 -5.60 3.13 -6.06
N ALA A 33 -6.28 3.31 -7.20
CA ALA A 33 -5.95 2.65 -8.47
C ALA A 33 -5.11 3.49 -9.44
N GLY A 34 -4.36 4.48 -8.93
CA GLY A 34 -3.53 5.36 -9.74
C GLY A 34 -4.29 6.54 -10.35
N ASN A 35 -3.54 7.58 -10.69
CA ASN A 35 -4.02 8.87 -11.17
C ASN A 35 -3.07 9.37 -12.27
N GLY A 36 -3.62 9.97 -13.32
CA GLY A 36 -2.83 10.48 -14.44
C GLY A 36 -2.09 9.35 -15.17
N GLU A 37 -0.81 9.55 -15.45
CA GLU A 37 0.00 8.66 -16.31
C GLU A 37 1.29 8.16 -15.65
N THR A 38 1.56 8.52 -14.39
CA THR A 38 2.80 8.18 -13.68
C THR A 38 2.56 7.22 -12.52
N GLY A 39 3.63 6.66 -11.96
CA GLY A 39 3.56 5.78 -10.79
C GLY A 39 2.67 4.56 -11.05
N LEU A 40 1.69 4.32 -10.18
CA LEU A 40 0.79 3.16 -10.33
C LEU A 40 0.01 3.19 -11.65
N ALA A 41 -0.36 4.38 -12.15
CA ALA A 41 -1.06 4.49 -13.43
C ALA A 41 -0.18 4.02 -14.60
N ALA A 42 1.13 4.29 -14.56
CA ALA A 42 2.09 3.80 -15.56
C ALA A 42 2.19 2.26 -15.56
N LEU A 43 2.26 1.63 -14.37
CA LEU A 43 2.25 0.17 -14.24
C LEU A 43 0.98 -0.46 -14.83
N LEU A 44 -0.18 0.17 -14.60
CA LEU A 44 -1.46 -0.24 -15.17
C LEU A 44 -1.46 -0.10 -16.69
N GLY A 45 -1.07 1.08 -17.20
CA GLY A 45 -1.02 1.39 -18.63
C GLY A 45 -0.08 0.47 -19.41
N ALA A 46 1.02 0.05 -18.79
CA ALA A 46 1.96 -0.93 -19.33
C ALA A 46 1.46 -2.39 -19.27
N GLY A 47 0.23 -2.63 -18.80
CA GLY A 47 -0.39 -3.96 -18.73
C GLY A 47 0.29 -4.90 -17.74
N ARG A 48 0.91 -4.36 -16.68
CA ARG A 48 1.70 -5.17 -15.72
C ARG A 48 0.86 -5.74 -14.58
N VAL A 49 -0.36 -5.24 -14.38
CA VAL A 49 -1.21 -5.56 -13.24
C VAL A 49 -2.43 -6.35 -13.70
N ARG A 50 -2.61 -7.55 -13.15
CA ARG A 50 -3.78 -8.40 -13.43
C ARG A 50 -4.93 -8.14 -12.46
N LYS A 51 -4.63 -7.74 -11.21
CA LYS A 51 -5.62 -7.49 -10.16
C LYS A 51 -5.21 -6.30 -9.29
N ILE A 52 -6.19 -5.50 -8.90
CA ILE A 52 -6.03 -4.47 -7.88
C ILE A 52 -6.98 -4.70 -6.69
N VAL A 53 -6.43 -4.56 -5.49
CA VAL A 53 -7.17 -4.52 -4.22
C VAL A 53 -7.04 -3.10 -3.69
N CYS A 54 -8.15 -2.36 -3.64
CA CYS A 54 -8.12 -0.96 -3.22
C CYS A 54 -9.43 -0.48 -2.61
N SER A 55 -9.39 0.69 -1.98
CA SER A 55 -10.58 1.30 -1.35
C SER A 55 -11.26 2.33 -2.22
N PHE A 56 -10.52 2.97 -3.12
CA PHE A 56 -11.04 4.03 -3.96
C PHE A 56 -10.45 3.96 -5.38
N PRO A 57 -11.04 3.14 -6.28
CA PRO A 57 -10.50 2.88 -7.61
C PRO A 57 -10.76 4.00 -8.62
N ARG A 58 -11.81 4.81 -8.42
CA ARG A 58 -12.25 5.79 -9.41
C ARG A 58 -11.99 7.21 -8.93
N GLN A 59 -11.27 7.99 -9.72
CA GLN A 59 -10.97 9.40 -9.47
C GLN A 59 -11.18 10.20 -10.78
N VAL A 60 -11.00 11.53 -10.73
CA VAL A 60 -11.22 12.41 -11.90
C VAL A 60 -10.31 12.03 -13.08
N ASP A 61 -9.13 11.50 -12.78
CA ASP A 61 -8.04 11.18 -13.70
C ASP A 61 -7.62 9.69 -13.66
N SER A 62 -8.58 8.78 -13.45
CA SER A 62 -8.36 7.32 -13.43
C SER A 62 -8.63 6.64 -14.78
N GLN A 63 -8.48 7.34 -15.92
CA GLN A 63 -8.94 6.86 -17.24
C GLN A 63 -8.29 5.53 -17.64
N ILE A 64 -7.01 5.33 -17.30
CA ILE A 64 -6.27 4.08 -17.58
C ILE A 64 -6.94 2.90 -16.86
N PHE A 65 -7.17 3.03 -15.55
CA PHE A 65 -7.83 1.99 -14.76
C PHE A 65 -9.26 1.73 -15.28
N ASP A 66 -10.06 2.78 -15.49
CA ASP A 66 -11.44 2.67 -15.96
C ASP A 66 -11.52 1.90 -17.29
N GLY A 67 -10.61 2.19 -18.24
CA GLY A 67 -10.54 1.50 -19.53
C GLY A 67 -10.16 0.02 -19.41
N LEU A 68 -9.17 -0.31 -18.57
CA LEU A 68 -8.75 -1.68 -18.32
C LEU A 68 -9.86 -2.50 -17.63
N TYR A 69 -10.53 -1.91 -16.64
CA TYR A 69 -11.60 -2.58 -15.90
C TYR A 69 -12.82 -2.85 -16.79
N ARG A 70 -13.28 -1.85 -17.56
CA ARG A 70 -14.42 -2.02 -18.48
C ARG A 70 -14.15 -3.00 -19.62
N SER A 71 -12.89 -3.16 -20.02
CA SER A 71 -12.48 -4.15 -21.03
C SER A 71 -12.21 -5.54 -20.45
N GLY A 72 -12.36 -5.73 -19.13
CA GLY A 72 -12.12 -7.00 -18.47
C GLY A 72 -10.65 -7.42 -18.39
N LYS A 73 -9.71 -6.49 -18.60
CA LYS A 73 -8.26 -6.75 -18.59
C LYS A 73 -7.66 -6.71 -17.18
N ILE A 74 -8.38 -6.20 -16.20
CA ILE A 74 -7.94 -6.14 -14.80
C ILE A 74 -9.09 -6.50 -13.86
N GLU A 75 -8.78 -7.30 -12.84
CA GLU A 75 -9.70 -7.61 -11.75
C GLU A 75 -9.66 -6.52 -10.67
N LEU A 76 -10.81 -6.26 -10.03
CA LEU A 76 -10.95 -5.34 -8.91
C LEU A 76 -11.52 -6.06 -7.69
N GLU A 77 -10.83 -5.97 -6.57
CA GLU A 77 -11.38 -6.23 -5.24
C GLU A 77 -11.53 -4.89 -4.50
N LEU A 78 -12.77 -4.41 -4.42
CA LEU A 78 -13.10 -3.19 -3.70
C LEU A 78 -13.24 -3.49 -2.20
N VAL A 79 -12.49 -2.77 -1.36
CA VAL A 79 -12.45 -2.99 0.10
C VAL A 79 -12.63 -1.67 0.84
N PRO A 80 -13.53 -1.55 1.83
CA PRO A 80 -13.61 -0.33 2.65
C PRO A 80 -12.23 0.05 3.20
N GLN A 81 -11.85 1.33 3.16
CA GLN A 81 -10.48 1.76 3.50
C GLN A 81 -10.04 1.30 4.90
N GLY A 82 -10.93 1.36 5.89
CA GLY A 82 -10.67 0.86 7.24
C GLY A 82 -10.40 -0.65 7.26
N ASN A 83 -11.20 -1.44 6.53
CA ASN A 83 -10.98 -2.88 6.39
C ASN A 83 -9.69 -3.17 5.61
N LEU A 84 -9.35 -2.40 4.57
CA LEU A 84 -8.09 -2.56 3.84
C LEU A 84 -6.89 -2.36 4.78
N ALA A 85 -6.89 -1.29 5.56
CA ALA A 85 -5.84 -1.03 6.55
C ALA A 85 -5.78 -2.13 7.62
N GLU A 86 -6.92 -2.56 8.15
CA GLU A 86 -6.97 -3.57 9.20
C GLU A 86 -6.62 -4.97 8.71
N ARG A 87 -6.98 -5.34 7.47
CA ARG A 87 -6.54 -6.60 6.84
C ARG A 87 -5.03 -6.66 6.67
N ILE A 88 -4.40 -5.54 6.29
CA ILE A 88 -2.94 -5.44 6.19
C ILE A 88 -2.31 -5.50 7.60
N ARG A 89 -2.84 -4.74 8.56
CA ARG A 89 -2.35 -4.75 9.94
C ARG A 89 -2.46 -6.13 10.60
N ALA A 90 -3.59 -6.82 10.40
CA ALA A 90 -3.83 -8.17 10.90
C ALA A 90 -2.80 -9.16 10.36
N ALA A 91 -2.48 -9.08 9.06
CA ALA A 91 -1.41 -9.87 8.45
C ALA A 91 -0.06 -9.65 9.15
N GLY A 92 0.36 -8.39 9.32
CA GLY A 92 1.64 -8.07 9.96
C GLY A 92 1.71 -8.47 11.44
N ALA A 93 0.56 -8.67 12.09
CA ALA A 93 0.46 -9.12 13.48
C ALA A 93 0.23 -10.64 13.62
N GLY A 94 0.11 -11.40 12.53
CA GLY A 94 -0.19 -12.84 12.58
C GLY A 94 -1.62 -13.19 12.99
N ILE A 95 -2.58 -12.27 12.81
CA ILE A 95 -3.99 -12.47 13.14
C ILE A 95 -4.71 -13.12 11.95
N GLY A 96 -5.33 -14.29 12.18
CA GLY A 96 -5.93 -15.10 11.12
C GLY A 96 -7.23 -14.55 10.51
N ALA A 97 -8.01 -13.79 11.27
CA ALA A 97 -9.20 -13.08 10.81
C ALA A 97 -9.69 -12.09 11.88
N PHE A 98 -10.56 -11.14 11.52
CA PHE A 98 -11.22 -10.25 12.46
C PHE A 98 -12.64 -9.90 12.01
N TYR A 99 -13.51 -9.52 12.94
CA TYR A 99 -14.85 -9.02 12.66
C TYR A 99 -14.85 -7.49 12.65
N THR A 100 -15.51 -6.90 11.65
CA THR A 100 -15.70 -5.45 11.52
C THR A 100 -17.14 -5.14 11.13
N PRO A 101 -17.78 -4.10 11.69
CA PRO A 101 -19.15 -3.73 11.29
C PRO A 101 -19.18 -3.07 9.91
N THR A 102 -18.03 -2.64 9.40
CA THR A 102 -17.92 -1.95 8.12
C THR A 102 -18.18 -2.92 6.97
N GLY A 103 -19.20 -2.60 6.16
CA GLY A 103 -19.62 -3.38 4.99
C GLY A 103 -20.90 -4.19 5.23
N TYR A 104 -21.30 -4.44 6.47
CA TYR A 104 -22.55 -5.15 6.76
C TYR A 104 -23.76 -4.44 6.15
N GLY A 105 -24.68 -5.20 5.55
CA GLY A 105 -25.86 -4.67 4.87
C GLY A 105 -25.58 -4.00 3.53
N THR A 106 -24.37 -4.17 2.99
CA THR A 106 -23.97 -3.67 1.66
C THR A 106 -23.48 -4.83 0.79
N PRO A 107 -23.39 -4.67 -0.54
CA PRO A 107 -22.84 -5.70 -1.42
C PRO A 107 -21.40 -6.15 -1.07
N LEU A 108 -20.66 -5.35 -0.29
CA LEU A 108 -19.31 -5.70 0.16
C LEU A 108 -19.28 -6.83 1.21
N ALA A 109 -20.43 -7.16 1.80
CA ALA A 109 -20.59 -8.29 2.71
C ALA A 109 -21.10 -9.57 2.01
N ASP A 110 -21.46 -9.50 0.73
CA ASP A 110 -22.01 -10.64 0.00
C ASP A 110 -21.02 -11.81 -0.03
N GLY A 111 -21.48 -12.99 0.39
CA GLY A 111 -20.66 -14.21 0.46
C GLY A 111 -19.68 -14.27 1.63
N LYS A 112 -19.63 -13.26 2.51
CA LYS A 112 -18.79 -13.29 3.72
C LYS A 112 -19.56 -13.80 4.93
N GLU A 113 -18.85 -14.40 5.88
CA GLU A 113 -19.45 -14.76 7.17
C GLU A 113 -19.84 -13.48 7.94
N THR A 114 -21.05 -13.48 8.51
CA THR A 114 -21.51 -12.41 9.39
C THR A 114 -21.82 -12.94 10.78
N ARG A 115 -21.64 -12.11 11.81
CA ARG A 115 -21.92 -12.47 13.19
C ARG A 115 -22.47 -11.28 13.97
N GLU A 116 -23.48 -11.53 14.80
CA GLU A 116 -23.91 -10.57 15.80
C GLU A 116 -23.01 -10.65 17.04
N ILE A 117 -22.42 -9.53 17.43
CA ILE A 117 -21.58 -9.39 18.61
C ILE A 117 -22.12 -8.22 19.42
N ASN A 118 -22.60 -8.50 20.63
CA ASN A 118 -23.17 -7.50 21.55
C ASN A 118 -24.28 -6.64 20.90
N GLY A 119 -25.20 -7.27 20.18
CA GLY A 119 -26.35 -6.59 19.55
C GLY A 119 -26.03 -5.79 18.28
N ARG A 120 -24.81 -5.93 17.73
CA ARG A 120 -24.41 -5.29 16.46
C ARG A 120 -23.91 -6.34 15.48
N GLN A 121 -24.24 -6.18 14.21
CA GLN A 121 -23.82 -7.06 13.14
C GLN A 121 -22.42 -6.71 12.61
N TYR A 122 -21.62 -7.74 12.37
CA TYR A 122 -20.25 -7.65 11.88
C TYR A 122 -20.03 -8.61 10.69
N VAL A 123 -19.01 -8.32 9.90
CA VAL A 123 -18.53 -9.10 8.76
C VAL A 123 -17.13 -9.63 9.08
N LEU A 124 -16.87 -10.89 8.79
CA LEU A 124 -15.55 -11.51 8.90
C LEU A 124 -14.65 -11.05 7.74
N GLU A 125 -13.48 -10.52 8.06
CA GLU A 125 -12.45 -10.14 7.10
C GLU A 125 -11.15 -10.92 7.37
N TYR A 126 -10.43 -11.22 6.30
CA TYR A 126 -9.18 -11.99 6.33
C TYR A 126 -7.95 -11.13 6.05
N PRO A 127 -6.79 -11.44 6.67
CA PRO A 127 -5.57 -10.68 6.50
C PRO A 127 -5.10 -10.63 5.03
N LEU A 128 -4.43 -9.53 4.67
CA LEU A 128 -3.82 -9.34 3.36
C LEU A 128 -2.29 -9.34 3.50
N THR A 129 -1.62 -10.30 2.87
CA THR A 129 -0.16 -10.39 2.80
C THR A 129 0.35 -10.07 1.41
N ALA A 130 1.66 -9.80 1.27
CA ALA A 130 2.30 -9.61 -0.03
C ALA A 130 3.73 -10.15 -0.06
N ASP A 131 4.23 -10.46 -1.25
CA ASP A 131 5.64 -10.76 -1.46
C ASP A 131 6.53 -9.54 -1.19
N TYR A 132 6.12 -8.40 -1.74
CA TYR A 132 6.85 -7.13 -1.64
C TYR A 132 5.94 -6.01 -1.14
N ALA A 133 6.51 -5.14 -0.30
CA ALA A 133 5.98 -3.83 0.02
C ALA A 133 6.97 -2.76 -0.46
N LEU A 134 6.53 -1.91 -1.39
CA LEU A 134 7.24 -0.70 -1.79
C LEU A 134 6.65 0.45 -0.97
N ILE A 135 7.47 1.12 -0.16
CA ILE A 135 7.01 2.19 0.73
C ILE A 135 7.94 3.40 0.67
N LYS A 136 7.43 4.58 1.06
CA LYS A 136 8.19 5.82 1.16
C LYS A 136 8.24 6.30 2.60
N ALA A 137 9.43 6.67 3.07
CA ALA A 137 9.65 7.30 4.36
C ALA A 137 10.50 8.58 4.19
N GLU A 138 10.60 9.35 5.26
CA GLU A 138 11.35 10.61 5.27
C GLU A 138 12.84 10.33 5.48
N ARG A 139 13.17 9.62 6.56
CA ARG A 139 14.54 9.21 6.90
C ARG A 139 14.57 7.74 7.30
N ALA A 140 15.72 7.12 7.08
CA ALA A 140 16.05 5.80 7.62
C ALA A 140 17.43 5.78 8.24
N ASP A 141 17.70 4.82 9.11
CA ASP A 141 19.06 4.43 9.47
C ASP A 141 19.47 3.12 8.75
N ARG A 142 20.72 2.68 8.93
CA ARG A 142 21.24 1.44 8.32
C ARG A 142 20.56 0.17 8.83
N TRP A 143 19.88 0.19 9.98
CA TRP A 143 19.09 -0.94 10.49
C TRP A 143 17.68 -0.97 9.91
N GLY A 144 17.28 0.06 9.17
CA GLY A 144 15.97 0.17 8.53
C GLY A 144 14.90 0.82 9.41
N ASN A 145 15.27 1.46 10.53
CA ASN A 145 14.31 2.23 11.32
C ASN A 145 13.83 3.42 10.51
N LEU A 146 12.51 3.60 10.39
CA LEU A 146 11.92 4.66 9.56
C LEU A 146 11.18 5.70 10.39
N VAL A 147 11.33 6.95 9.97
CA VAL A 147 10.46 8.08 10.35
C VAL A 147 9.77 8.64 9.10
N TYR A 148 8.57 9.19 9.28
CA TYR A 148 7.74 9.67 8.18
C TYR A 148 7.39 11.14 8.38
N ARG A 149 7.08 11.82 7.27
CA ARG A 149 6.71 13.23 7.30
C ARG A 149 5.22 13.42 7.01
N LYS A 150 4.48 13.87 8.02
CA LYS A 150 3.05 14.24 7.93
C LYS A 150 2.20 13.09 7.34
N THR A 151 1.30 13.41 6.40
CA THR A 151 0.34 12.48 5.79
C THR A 151 0.97 11.50 4.80
N ALA A 152 2.24 11.67 4.42
CA ALA A 152 2.98 10.70 3.61
C ALA A 152 3.26 9.38 4.35
N ARG A 153 2.96 9.30 5.67
CA ARG A 153 3.03 8.06 6.47
C ARG A 153 2.02 7.02 6.03
N ASN A 154 0.75 7.41 5.93
CA ASN A 154 -0.42 6.60 5.56
C ASN A 154 -0.28 5.07 5.79
N PHE A 155 -0.23 4.27 4.71
CA PHE A 155 -0.19 2.80 4.74
C PHE A 155 1.21 2.23 4.90
N GLY A 156 2.27 3.04 4.79
CA GLY A 156 3.66 2.59 4.79
C GLY A 156 4.01 1.65 5.96
N PRO A 157 3.75 2.04 7.23
CA PRO A 157 4.10 1.23 8.39
C PRO A 157 3.42 -0.15 8.42
N ILE A 158 2.12 -0.21 8.10
CA ILE A 158 1.37 -1.47 8.14
C ILE A 158 1.72 -2.37 6.94
N MET A 159 2.04 -1.79 5.78
CA MET A 159 2.51 -2.57 4.63
C MET A 159 3.90 -3.16 4.86
N ALA A 160 4.77 -2.46 5.59
CA ALA A 160 6.11 -2.95 5.92
C ALA A 160 6.06 -4.26 6.73
N SER A 161 5.13 -4.37 7.67
CA SER A 161 4.99 -5.57 8.50
C SER A 161 4.24 -6.72 7.83
N ALA A 162 3.40 -6.42 6.82
CA ALA A 162 2.55 -7.40 6.15
C ALA A 162 3.17 -8.03 4.89
N ALA A 163 4.43 -7.71 4.57
CA ALA A 163 5.12 -8.24 3.39
C ALA A 163 6.38 -9.03 3.73
N ARG A 164 6.69 -10.04 2.91
CA ARG A 164 7.93 -10.84 3.04
C ARG A 164 9.18 -9.96 2.88
N VAL A 165 9.17 -9.04 1.90
CA VAL A 165 10.25 -8.08 1.66
C VAL A 165 9.69 -6.67 1.58
N ALA A 166 9.97 -5.83 2.58
CA ALA A 166 9.71 -4.40 2.50
C ALA A 166 10.95 -3.65 1.99
N VAL A 167 10.74 -2.83 0.96
CA VAL A 167 11.73 -1.93 0.37
C VAL A 167 11.26 -0.50 0.62
N ALA A 168 12.03 0.26 1.39
CA ALA A 168 11.74 1.64 1.71
C ALA A 168 12.60 2.59 0.89
N GLN A 169 11.98 3.45 0.09
CA GLN A 169 12.66 4.63 -0.42
C GLN A 169 12.61 5.75 0.61
N VAL A 170 13.72 6.46 0.77
CA VAL A 170 13.85 7.56 1.73
C VAL A 170 14.55 8.76 1.11
N ARG A 171 14.29 9.94 1.66
CA ARG A 171 15.01 11.16 1.26
C ARG A 171 16.44 11.16 1.77
N GLU A 172 16.66 10.61 2.96
CA GLU A 172 17.95 10.66 3.64
C GLU A 172 18.17 9.41 4.48
N ILE A 173 19.37 8.83 4.37
CA ILE A 173 19.86 7.80 5.29
C ILE A 173 20.78 8.49 6.30
N VAL A 174 20.48 8.34 7.59
CA VAL A 174 21.30 8.88 8.68
C VAL A 174 22.14 7.78 9.32
N GLU A 175 23.21 8.19 10.01
CA GLU A 175 24.03 7.28 10.82
C GLU A 175 23.24 6.67 11.99
N LEU A 176 23.73 5.54 12.52
CA LEU A 176 23.12 4.91 13.68
C LEU A 176 23.12 5.87 14.89
N GLY A 177 21.98 5.97 15.57
CA GLY A 177 21.75 6.97 16.62
C GLY A 177 21.30 8.34 16.10
N GLY A 178 21.28 8.56 14.77
CA GLY A 178 20.76 9.78 14.14
C GLY A 178 19.22 9.87 14.13
N ILE A 179 18.53 8.80 14.50
CA ILE A 179 17.08 8.79 14.76
C ILE A 179 16.87 8.59 16.26
N ASP A 180 16.13 9.50 16.88
CA ASP A 180 15.65 9.34 18.26
C ASP A 180 14.77 8.07 18.32
N PRO A 181 15.12 7.07 19.16
CA PRO A 181 14.36 5.84 19.32
C PRO A 181 12.86 6.04 19.57
N GLU A 182 12.47 7.10 20.30
CA GLU A 182 11.07 7.40 20.62
C GLU A 182 10.28 7.94 19.42
N THR A 183 10.98 8.31 18.35
CA THR A 183 10.36 8.82 17.12
C THR A 183 10.27 7.77 16.01
N VAL A 184 10.87 6.60 16.21
CA VAL A 184 10.83 5.49 15.24
C VAL A 184 9.39 5.03 15.06
N VAL A 185 8.90 5.13 13.83
CA VAL A 185 7.53 4.72 13.49
C VAL A 185 7.50 3.29 12.98
N THR A 186 8.46 2.92 12.13
CA THR A 186 8.59 1.55 11.63
C THR A 186 9.94 1.02 12.09
N PRO A 187 9.95 0.08 13.05
CA PRO A 187 11.18 -0.57 13.48
C PRO A 187 11.84 -1.34 12.34
N GLY A 188 13.17 -1.33 12.31
CA GLY A 188 14.00 -1.89 11.24
C GLY A 188 13.76 -3.37 10.95
N ILE A 189 13.24 -4.14 11.91
CA ILE A 189 12.87 -5.56 11.72
C ILE A 189 11.89 -5.78 10.55
N PHE A 190 11.04 -4.81 10.26
CA PHE A 190 10.08 -4.90 9.16
C PHE A 190 10.70 -4.55 7.81
N VAL A 191 11.82 -3.82 7.76
CA VAL A 191 12.40 -3.25 6.55
C VAL A 191 13.62 -4.05 6.10
N LYS A 192 13.60 -4.54 4.86
CA LYS A 192 14.65 -5.44 4.34
C LYS A 192 15.65 -4.69 3.48
N ARG A 193 15.23 -3.59 2.86
CA ARG A 193 16.04 -2.76 1.98
C ARG A 193 15.66 -1.31 2.16
N VAL A 194 16.67 -0.44 2.24
CA VAL A 194 16.51 1.02 2.25
C VAL A 194 17.23 1.55 1.02
N VAL A 195 16.57 2.44 0.28
CA VAL A 195 17.13 3.09 -0.91
C VAL A 195 16.99 4.59 -0.70
N GLN A 196 18.11 5.31 -0.64
CA GLN A 196 18.08 6.77 -0.66
C GLN A 196 17.78 7.24 -2.08
N ILE A 197 16.84 8.17 -2.20
CA ILE A 197 16.57 8.89 -3.43
C ILE A 197 17.07 10.31 -3.23
N ASP A 198 18.11 10.67 -3.97
CA ASP A 198 18.59 12.05 -3.99
C ASP A 198 17.48 12.98 -4.49
N ALA A 199 17.39 14.19 -3.94
CA ALA A 199 16.36 15.16 -4.32
C ALA A 199 16.29 15.27 -5.86
N ALA A 200 15.12 14.91 -6.40
CA ALA A 200 14.98 14.36 -7.74
C ALA A 200 15.54 15.23 -8.89
N HIS A 201 16.13 14.55 -9.88
CA HIS A 201 15.90 14.89 -11.28
C HIS A 201 14.39 15.04 -11.52
N GLY A 202 13.90 16.27 -11.70
CA GLY A 202 12.56 16.51 -12.27
C GLY A 202 11.41 16.88 -11.34
N ALA A 203 11.66 17.18 -10.06
CA ALA A 203 10.65 17.89 -9.27
C ALA A 203 10.53 19.34 -9.79
N LYS A 204 9.54 19.62 -10.64
CA LYS A 204 9.06 20.99 -10.84
C LYS A 204 8.34 21.42 -9.56
N GLU A 205 8.75 22.57 -9.04
CA GLU A 205 8.12 23.30 -7.94
C GLU A 205 6.62 23.51 -8.13
#